data_AF-A0A9P0P407-F1
#
_entry.id   AF-A0A9P0P407-F1
#
_cell.length_a   1.000
_cell.length_b   1.000
_cell.length_c   1.000
_cell.angle_alpha   90.00
_cell.angle_beta   90.00
_cell.angle_gamma   90.00
#
_symmetry.space_group_name_H-M   'P 1'
#
loop_
_entity.id
_entity.type
_entity.pdbx_description
1 polymer ?
#
loop_
_entity_poly.entity_id
_entity_poly.type
_entity_poly.pdbx_seq_one_letter_code
_entity_poly.pdbx_strand_id
1 'polypeptide(L)'
;MDNTGEISRNRWYEIPRGILRLCFILLNNVYCIPTYVIWMLTLWPLRKFNSEVYWKLEGYFFHWLLAMVSLWSYSAGYDIVEVGDDISECLEEKTLIIANHQSTADVPLLFACFNPKKHVLPNIMWIMDSLFKYTNFGVVSVLHKDFFIMSGKTKRDQSLQQLAKHIIDTYIPLKRRWMVLFPEGGFLRKRKAVSQKYAEKMSLPKLENVSLPRVGAMQVIMDTVGPNSAINNNANMTATTGKNSMGSQLSGKKPNSLPQLQYVLDITIGYPNGWPIDLSHIVFGNRQPCQTVIFYRVYNAKEVPHNPETLTQWLYDRWQEKERMLEYFYENGEFSADFACHSYQPPKVVVQDYLRFIILHAFFIASTYVHVQMLAAFYNYYHQLVY
;
A
#
# COMPACT_ATOMS: atom_id res chain seq x y z
N MET A 1 -6.12 -40.82 19.09
CA MET A 1 -5.02 -41.81 19.20
C MET A 1 -3.88 -41.27 18.38
N ASP A 2 -2.82 -40.92 19.11
CA ASP A 2 -1.49 -40.42 18.75
C ASP A 2 -1.16 -40.08 17.30
N ASN A 3 -0.87 -38.78 17.09
CA ASN A 3 0.34 -38.39 16.35
C ASN A 3 0.95 -37.06 16.84
N THR A 4 0.82 -36.76 18.13
CA THR A 4 1.44 -35.60 18.79
C THR A 4 2.84 -35.91 19.35
N GLY A 5 3.40 -37.07 19.01
CA GLY A 5 4.69 -37.57 19.52
C GLY A 5 5.90 -37.40 18.58
N GLU A 6 5.74 -36.84 17.38
CA GLU A 6 6.80 -36.86 16.34
C GLU A 6 7.29 -35.48 15.86
N ILE A 7 7.07 -34.40 16.62
CA ILE A 7 7.52 -33.03 16.24
C ILE A 7 8.38 -32.38 17.33
N SER A 8 9.37 -33.10 17.85
CA SER A 8 10.52 -32.50 18.56
C SER A 8 11.86 -32.97 17.99
N ARG A 9 11.96 -33.09 16.66
CA ARG A 9 13.29 -33.21 16.02
C ARG A 9 14.06 -31.92 16.25
N ASN A 10 15.18 -32.02 16.96
CA ASN A 10 16.19 -30.98 17.19
C ASN A 10 16.37 -30.03 16.00
N ARG A 11 15.68 -28.88 16.00
CA ARG A 11 15.87 -27.83 15.01
C ARG A 11 16.98 -26.87 15.46
N TRP A 12 18.15 -27.42 15.77
CA TRP A 12 19.31 -26.65 16.24
C TRP A 12 19.70 -25.51 15.27
N TYR A 13 19.33 -25.64 13.99
CA TYR A 13 19.58 -24.66 12.96
C TYR A 13 18.60 -23.46 12.94
N GLU A 14 17.48 -23.50 13.67
CA GLU A 14 16.48 -22.41 13.64
C GLU A 14 16.99 -21.10 14.25
N ILE A 15 17.68 -21.19 15.39
CA ILE A 15 18.25 -20.00 16.04
C ILE A 15 19.35 -19.39 15.16
N PRO A 16 20.37 -20.15 14.68
CA PRO A 16 21.34 -19.62 13.73
C PRO A 16 20.72 -19.05 12.46
N ARG A 17 19.74 -19.74 11.86
CA ARG A 17 19.01 -19.25 10.68
C ARG A 17 18.30 -17.92 10.97
N GLY A 18 17.63 -17.81 12.11
CA GLY A 18 16.95 -16.59 12.53
C GLY A 18 17.92 -15.43 12.76
N ILE A 19 19.08 -15.69 13.37
CA ILE A 19 20.14 -14.68 13.54
C ILE A 19 20.68 -14.24 12.18
N LEU A 20 21.01 -15.18 11.28
CA LEU A 20 21.50 -14.85 9.94
C LEU A 20 20.50 -14.00 9.16
N ARG A 21 19.20 -14.32 9.25
CA ARG A 21 18.14 -13.53 8.61
C ARG A 21 17.98 -12.14 9.24
N LEU A 22 18.02 -12.04 10.57
CA LEU A 22 18.03 -10.75 11.25
C LEU A 22 19.23 -9.91 10.79
N CYS A 23 20.44 -10.48 10.77
CA CYS A 23 21.64 -9.80 10.27
C CYS A 23 21.49 -9.36 8.82
N PHE A 24 20.97 -10.22 7.95
CA PHE A 24 20.69 -9.88 6.55
C PHE A 24 19.76 -8.67 6.42
N ILE A 25 18.64 -8.65 7.16
CA ILE A 25 17.67 -7.55 7.09
C ILE A 25 18.23 -6.28 7.71
N LEU A 26 18.92 -6.37 8.85
CA LEU A 26 19.57 -5.20 9.48
C LEU A 26 20.62 -4.61 8.54
N LEU A 27 21.50 -5.43 7.96
CA LEU A 27 22.50 -4.99 7.00
C LEU A 27 21.85 -4.36 5.77
N ASN A 28 20.79 -4.99 5.24
CA ASN A 28 20.02 -4.44 4.12
C ASN A 28 19.44 -3.06 4.44
N ASN A 29 18.87 -2.85 5.63
CA ASN A 29 18.39 -1.54 6.06
C ASN A 29 19.52 -0.51 6.20
N VAL A 30 20.68 -0.91 6.74
CA VAL A 30 21.84 -0.03 6.97
C VAL A 30 22.35 0.62 5.70
N TYR A 31 22.42 -0.12 4.58
CA TYR A 31 22.86 0.48 3.32
C TYR A 31 21.73 0.98 2.43
N CYS A 32 20.52 0.40 2.46
CA CYS A 32 19.44 0.83 1.56
C CYS A 32 18.80 2.15 1.98
N ILE A 33 18.42 2.29 3.26
CA ILE A 33 17.59 3.41 3.70
C ILE A 33 18.40 4.71 3.76
N PRO A 34 19.59 4.77 4.39
CA PRO A 34 20.41 5.98 4.34
C PRO A 34 20.76 6.38 2.91
N THR A 35 21.07 5.42 2.04
CA THR A 35 21.35 5.69 0.62
C THR A 35 20.16 6.31 -0.10
N TYR A 36 18.95 5.77 0.10
CA TYR A 36 17.73 6.38 -0.43
C TYR A 36 17.57 7.83 0.05
N VAL A 37 17.71 8.06 1.36
CA VAL A 37 17.59 9.40 1.96
C VAL A 37 18.63 10.37 1.39
N ILE A 38 19.89 9.96 1.32
CA ILE A 38 20.98 10.78 0.78
C ILE A 38 20.72 11.12 -0.68
N TRP A 39 20.28 10.16 -1.51
CA TRP A 39 19.89 10.45 -2.89
C TRP A 39 18.75 11.48 -2.96
N MET A 40 17.73 11.35 -2.10
CA MET A 40 16.61 12.29 -2.05
C MET A 40 17.01 13.70 -1.64
N LEU A 41 18.01 13.83 -0.77
CA LEU A 41 18.57 15.11 -0.34
C LEU A 41 19.51 15.71 -1.41
N THR A 42 20.40 14.89 -1.98
CA THR A 42 21.33 15.32 -3.04
C THR A 42 20.58 15.79 -4.28
N LEU A 43 19.50 15.11 -4.66
CA LEU A 43 18.66 15.48 -5.79
C LEU A 43 17.62 16.55 -5.44
N TRP A 44 17.50 16.98 -4.18
CA TRP A 44 16.49 17.95 -3.78
C TRP A 44 16.51 19.26 -4.57
N PRO A 45 17.67 19.85 -4.95
CA PRO A 45 17.69 21.03 -5.81
C PRO A 45 16.98 20.82 -7.15
N LEU A 46 17.05 19.61 -7.72
CA LEU A 46 16.36 19.26 -8.96
C LEU A 46 14.84 19.46 -8.84
N ARG A 47 14.27 19.27 -7.65
CA ARG A 47 12.85 19.51 -7.41
C ARG A 47 12.41 20.95 -7.73
N LYS A 48 13.30 21.94 -7.56
CA LYS A 48 13.01 23.35 -7.87
C LYS A 48 13.10 23.65 -9.36
N PHE A 49 14.06 23.04 -10.06
CA PHE A 49 14.31 23.29 -11.49
C PHE A 49 13.44 22.42 -12.41
N ASN A 50 13.23 21.16 -12.04
CA ASN A 50 12.43 20.20 -12.76
C ASN A 50 11.79 19.20 -11.78
N SER A 51 10.67 19.62 -11.19
CA SER A 51 9.90 18.82 -10.22
C SER A 51 9.47 17.47 -10.80
N GLU A 52 9.06 17.42 -12.07
CA GLU A 52 8.59 16.18 -12.70
C GLU A 52 9.69 15.11 -12.79
N VAL A 53 10.91 15.50 -13.18
CA VAL A 53 12.04 14.56 -13.20
C VAL A 53 12.42 14.11 -11.80
N TYR A 54 12.43 15.01 -10.81
CA TYR A 54 12.71 14.65 -9.42
C TYR A 54 11.74 13.56 -8.92
N TRP A 55 10.43 13.75 -9.10
CA TRP A 55 9.43 12.78 -8.63
C TRP A 55 9.44 11.47 -9.41
N LYS A 56 9.82 11.51 -10.69
CA LYS A 56 10.02 10.29 -11.48
C LYS A 56 11.21 9.47 -10.95
N LEU A 57 12.33 10.14 -10.62
CA LEU A 57 13.50 9.50 -10.02
C LEU A 57 13.19 8.98 -8.61
N GLU A 58 12.52 9.78 -7.79
CA GLU A 58 12.03 9.40 -6.47
C GLU A 58 11.19 8.13 -6.54
N GLY A 59 10.20 8.06 -7.45
CA GLY A 59 9.37 6.88 -7.64
C GLY A 59 10.17 5.62 -8.01
N TYR A 60 11.23 5.75 -8.83
CA TYR A 60 12.11 4.63 -9.13
C TYR A 60 12.91 4.17 -7.91
N PHE A 61 13.52 5.10 -7.17
CA PHE A 61 14.26 4.75 -5.96
C PHE A 61 13.36 4.17 -4.88
N PHE A 62 12.13 4.67 -4.76
CA PHE A 62 11.12 4.11 -3.86
C PHE A 62 10.76 2.68 -4.25
N HIS A 63 10.51 2.40 -5.53
CA HIS A 63 10.29 1.02 -6.01
C HIS A 63 11.50 0.13 -5.73
N TRP A 64 12.72 0.59 -6.01
CA TRP A 64 13.93 -0.20 -5.75
C TRP A 64 14.10 -0.54 -4.27
N LEU A 65 13.77 0.40 -3.38
CA LEU A 65 13.79 0.16 -1.95
C LEU A 65 12.69 -0.81 -1.52
N LEU A 66 11.47 -0.67 -2.03
CA LEU A 66 10.37 -1.62 -1.75
C LEU A 66 10.62 -3.01 -2.32
N ALA A 67 11.35 -3.12 -3.43
CA ALA A 67 11.80 -4.40 -3.96
C ALA A 67 12.73 -5.11 -2.94
N MET A 68 13.62 -4.37 -2.27
CA MET A 68 14.45 -4.93 -1.20
C MET A 68 13.61 -5.44 -0.02
N VAL A 69 12.55 -4.71 0.35
CA VAL A 69 11.61 -5.18 1.38
C VAL A 69 10.86 -6.43 0.92
N SER A 70 10.49 -6.50 -0.36
CA SER A 70 9.82 -7.67 -0.96
C SER A 70 10.70 -8.93 -0.92
N LEU A 71 12.02 -8.77 -1.05
CA LEU A 71 12.97 -9.87 -0.89
C LEU A 71 12.95 -10.46 0.53
N TRP A 72 12.60 -9.69 1.56
CA TRP A 72 12.58 -10.20 2.93
C TRP A 72 11.55 -11.32 3.11
N SER A 73 10.32 -11.14 2.61
CA SER A 73 9.28 -12.17 2.64
C SER A 73 9.58 -13.30 1.65
N TYR A 74 9.99 -12.95 0.43
CA TYR A 74 10.26 -13.94 -0.62
C TYR A 74 11.41 -14.90 -0.25
N SER A 75 12.52 -14.38 0.26
CA SER A 75 13.66 -15.20 0.74
C SER A 75 13.33 -16.05 1.98
N ALA A 76 12.21 -15.79 2.65
CA ALA A 76 11.74 -16.59 3.79
C ALA A 76 10.88 -17.78 3.35
N GLY A 77 10.47 -17.84 2.08
CA GLY A 77 9.47 -18.79 1.58
C GLY A 77 8.02 -18.37 1.89
N TYR A 78 7.76 -17.07 2.09
CA TYR A 78 6.39 -16.56 2.16
C TYR A 78 5.98 -16.08 0.78
N ASP A 79 5.44 -17.02 0.00
CA ASP A 79 5.00 -16.78 -1.37
C ASP A 79 3.61 -16.16 -1.39
N ILE A 80 3.30 -15.51 -2.52
CA ILE A 80 2.01 -14.87 -2.75
C ILE A 80 1.34 -15.52 -3.94
N VAL A 81 0.06 -15.80 -3.80
CA VAL A 81 -0.80 -16.31 -4.87
C VAL A 81 -1.89 -15.27 -5.13
N GLU A 82 -2.01 -14.82 -6.38
CA GLU A 82 -3.05 -13.90 -6.83
C GLU A 82 -4.19 -14.68 -7.49
N VAL A 83 -5.43 -14.30 -7.22
CA VAL A 83 -6.64 -14.95 -7.75
C VAL A 83 -7.80 -13.95 -7.77
N GLY A 84 -8.85 -14.20 -8.54
CA GLY A 84 -10.05 -13.35 -8.58
C GLY A 84 -10.14 -12.56 -9.88
N ASP A 85 -10.66 -11.34 -9.83
CA ASP A 85 -10.84 -10.51 -11.03
C ASP A 85 -9.50 -10.15 -11.73
N ASP A 86 -9.55 -10.00 -13.05
CA ASP A 86 -8.45 -9.40 -13.83
C ASP A 86 -8.27 -7.92 -13.46
N ILE A 87 -7.07 -7.57 -12.98
CA ILE A 87 -6.71 -6.21 -12.56
C ILE A 87 -6.00 -5.41 -13.66
N SER A 88 -5.81 -5.98 -14.86
CA SER A 88 -5.01 -5.38 -15.94
C SER A 88 -5.49 -3.96 -16.31
N GLU A 89 -6.79 -3.73 -16.33
CA GLU A 89 -7.39 -2.41 -16.61
C GLU A 89 -7.08 -1.38 -15.52
N CYS A 90 -6.86 -1.83 -14.28
CA CYS A 90 -6.59 -0.94 -13.15
C CYS A 90 -5.12 -0.48 -13.09
N LEU A 91 -4.19 -1.21 -13.71
CA LEU A 91 -2.73 -1.02 -13.61
C LEU A 91 -2.26 0.39 -13.99
N GLU A 92 -2.85 0.95 -15.04
CA GLU A 92 -2.48 2.25 -15.60
C GLU A 92 -3.40 3.40 -15.16
N GLU A 93 -4.47 3.09 -14.43
CA GLU A 93 -5.52 4.02 -14.03
C GLU A 93 -5.43 4.44 -12.56
N LYS A 94 -6.14 5.52 -12.22
CA LYS A 94 -6.26 5.95 -10.82
C LYS A 94 -7.17 4.98 -10.05
N THR A 95 -6.60 4.29 -9.07
CA THR A 95 -7.25 3.18 -8.38
C THR A 95 -7.12 3.31 -6.87
N LEU A 96 -8.24 3.13 -6.17
CA LEU A 96 -8.29 3.06 -4.71
C LEU A 96 -8.24 1.59 -4.32
N ILE A 97 -7.20 1.19 -3.60
CA ILE A 97 -7.12 -0.12 -2.97
C ILE A 97 -7.80 -0.06 -1.61
N ILE A 98 -8.75 -0.96 -1.38
CA ILE A 98 -9.28 -1.27 -0.05
C ILE A 98 -8.92 -2.72 0.29
N ALA A 99 -8.45 -2.96 1.51
CA ALA A 99 -8.07 -4.30 1.95
C ALA A 99 -8.51 -4.60 3.39
N ASN A 100 -8.78 -5.88 3.68
CA ASN A 100 -8.85 -6.35 5.07
C ASN A 100 -7.45 -6.27 5.72
N HIS A 101 -7.39 -6.18 7.04
CA HIS A 101 -6.12 -5.99 7.76
C HIS A 101 -5.95 -7.02 8.88
N GLN A 102 -5.18 -8.06 8.61
CA GLN A 102 -4.98 -9.18 9.50
C GLN A 102 -3.76 -8.98 10.41
N SER A 103 -2.64 -8.53 9.85
CA SER A 103 -1.35 -8.56 10.55
C SER A 103 -0.34 -7.51 10.09
N THR A 104 0.81 -7.48 10.77
CA THR A 104 1.93 -6.60 10.41
C THR A 104 2.61 -6.99 9.09
N ALA A 105 2.37 -8.20 8.58
CA ALA A 105 2.96 -8.68 7.33
C ALA A 105 2.19 -8.25 6.08
N ASP A 106 0.92 -7.82 6.22
CA ASP A 106 0.07 -7.44 5.08
C ASP A 106 0.76 -6.43 4.16
N VAL A 107 1.41 -5.40 4.73
CA VAL A 107 2.07 -4.34 3.95
C VAL A 107 3.30 -4.85 3.17
N PRO A 108 4.30 -5.52 3.81
CA PRO A 108 5.39 -6.17 3.07
C PRO A 108 4.92 -7.18 2.00
N LEU A 109 3.85 -7.93 2.27
CA LEU A 109 3.30 -8.87 1.29
C LEU A 109 2.65 -8.14 0.12
N LEU A 110 1.94 -7.03 0.34
CA LEU A 110 1.45 -6.19 -0.76
C LEU A 110 2.60 -5.57 -1.57
N PHE A 111 3.72 -5.21 -0.95
CA PHE A 111 4.92 -4.79 -1.71
C PHE A 111 5.41 -5.91 -2.62
N ALA A 112 5.58 -7.12 -2.09
CA ALA A 112 6.01 -8.26 -2.88
C ALA A 112 5.01 -8.60 -3.99
N CYS A 113 3.71 -8.51 -3.71
CA CYS A 113 2.64 -8.70 -4.68
C CYS A 113 2.75 -7.74 -5.87
N PHE A 114 2.98 -6.45 -5.59
CA PHE A 114 3.03 -5.40 -6.61
C PHE A 114 4.42 -5.16 -7.21
N ASN A 115 5.50 -5.72 -6.63
CA ASN A 115 6.86 -5.50 -7.10
C ASN A 115 7.12 -5.89 -8.58
N PRO A 116 6.55 -7.00 -9.11
CA PRO A 116 6.69 -7.35 -10.52
C PRO A 116 5.81 -6.48 -11.46
N LYS A 117 4.82 -5.75 -10.92
CA LYS A 117 3.89 -4.97 -11.70
C LYS A 117 4.48 -3.60 -12.00
N LYS A 118 4.69 -3.32 -13.29
CA LYS A 118 5.27 -2.05 -13.75
C LYS A 118 4.38 -0.90 -13.28
N HIS A 119 5.00 0.23 -12.92
CA HIS A 119 4.34 1.48 -12.56
C HIS A 119 3.42 1.46 -11.32
N VAL A 120 3.20 0.34 -10.63
CA VAL A 120 2.37 0.31 -9.41
C VAL A 120 3.13 0.92 -8.22
N LEU A 121 4.22 0.28 -7.77
CA LEU A 121 4.98 0.74 -6.59
C LEU A 121 5.54 2.16 -6.70
N PRO A 122 6.05 2.64 -7.86
CA PRO A 122 6.49 4.02 -7.99
C PRO A 122 5.39 5.07 -7.79
N ASN A 123 4.11 4.70 -7.92
CA ASN A 123 2.96 5.62 -7.97
C ASN A 123 1.91 5.36 -6.87
N ILE A 124 2.27 4.56 -5.87
CA ILE A 124 1.40 4.20 -4.75
C ILE A 124 1.51 5.23 -3.63
N MET A 125 0.40 5.57 -3.00
CA MET A 125 0.36 6.39 -1.80
C MET A 125 -0.29 5.59 -0.67
N TRP A 126 0.41 5.48 0.44
CA TRP A 126 -0.08 4.80 1.62
C TRP A 126 -0.82 5.76 2.55
N ILE A 127 -1.94 5.30 3.10
CA ILE A 127 -2.64 5.94 4.21
C ILE A 127 -2.37 5.10 5.46
N MET A 128 -1.51 5.61 6.35
CA MET A 128 -1.01 4.85 7.49
C MET A 128 -1.10 5.63 8.80
N ASP A 129 -1.02 4.94 9.94
CA ASP A 129 -1.04 5.60 11.25
C ASP A 129 0.19 6.50 11.46
N SER A 130 -0.01 7.68 12.06
CA SER A 130 1.05 8.64 12.36
C SER A 130 2.25 8.11 13.15
N LEU A 131 2.08 7.05 13.95
CA LEU A 131 3.18 6.40 14.67
C LEU A 131 4.22 5.79 13.72
N PHE A 132 3.83 5.42 12.49
CA PHE A 132 4.76 4.87 11.52
C PHE A 132 5.87 5.84 11.10
N LYS A 133 5.69 7.16 11.28
CA LYS A 133 6.71 8.18 10.98
C LYS A 133 8.05 7.92 11.68
N TYR A 134 8.02 7.27 12.85
CA TYR A 134 9.19 7.00 13.67
C TYR A 134 9.89 5.68 13.35
N THR A 135 9.42 4.97 12.32
CA THR A 135 10.05 3.74 11.84
C THR A 135 11.00 4.03 10.67
N ASN A 136 11.89 3.08 10.38
CA ASN A 136 12.72 3.08 9.18
C ASN A 136 11.92 3.35 7.90
N PHE A 137 10.78 2.66 7.74
CA PHE A 137 9.87 2.86 6.62
C PHE A 137 9.15 4.22 6.67
N GLY A 138 8.92 4.77 7.87
CA GLY A 138 8.33 6.09 8.07
C GLY A 138 9.13 7.21 7.43
N VAL A 139 10.46 7.19 7.56
CA VAL A 139 11.34 8.20 6.93
C VAL A 139 11.20 8.16 5.41
N VAL A 140 11.19 6.96 4.84
CA VAL A 140 10.98 6.74 3.40
C VAL A 140 9.62 7.28 2.96
N SER A 141 8.57 6.94 3.71
CA SER A 141 7.18 7.35 3.45
C SER A 141 6.99 8.86 3.52
N VAL A 142 7.66 9.54 4.46
CA VAL A 142 7.66 11.01 4.58
C VAL A 142 8.30 11.68 3.36
N LEU A 143 9.38 11.11 2.82
CA LEU A 143 10.03 11.58 1.60
C LEU A 143 9.16 11.32 0.37
N HIS A 144 8.53 10.14 0.30
CA HIS A 144 7.61 9.72 -0.78
C HIS A 144 6.32 10.54 -0.86
N LYS A 145 5.98 11.24 0.24
CA LYS A 145 4.73 11.96 0.45
C LYS A 145 3.51 11.06 0.65
N ASP A 146 3.69 9.96 1.38
CA ASP A 146 2.59 9.20 1.94
C ASP A 146 1.80 10.01 2.97
N PHE A 147 0.55 9.61 3.20
CA PHE A 147 -0.34 10.29 4.14
C PHE A 147 -0.40 9.57 5.49
N PHE A 148 -0.30 10.35 6.56
CA PHE A 148 -0.31 9.83 7.93
C PHE A 148 -1.56 10.27 8.67
N ILE A 149 -2.45 9.33 8.95
CA ILE A 149 -3.68 9.55 9.70
C ILE A 149 -3.40 9.57 11.19
N MET A 150 -3.98 10.54 11.91
CA MET A 150 -3.91 10.59 13.36
C MET A 150 -5.00 9.72 13.98
N SER A 151 -4.59 8.70 14.75
CA SER A 151 -5.54 7.89 15.51
C SER A 151 -6.11 8.65 16.71
N GLY A 152 -7.42 8.53 16.92
CA GLY A 152 -8.13 9.11 18.06
C GLY A 152 -9.49 9.71 17.67
N LYS A 153 -10.43 9.79 18.62
CA LYS A 153 -11.77 10.36 18.35
C LYS A 153 -11.72 11.87 18.15
N THR A 154 -10.91 12.59 18.93
CA THR A 154 -10.84 14.06 18.95
C THR A 154 -10.17 14.69 17.74
N LYS A 155 -9.27 13.96 17.07
CA LYS A 155 -8.51 14.45 15.90
C LYS A 155 -8.99 13.88 14.57
N ARG A 156 -10.08 13.10 14.58
CA ARG A 156 -10.56 12.38 13.40
C ARG A 156 -10.94 13.32 12.26
N ASP A 157 -11.77 14.31 12.54
CA ASP A 157 -12.31 15.20 11.51
C ASP A 157 -11.20 16.08 10.93
N GLN A 158 -10.30 16.56 11.79
CA GLN A 158 -9.10 17.28 11.36
C GLN A 158 -8.22 16.42 10.47
N SER A 159 -8.01 15.14 10.81
CA SER A 159 -7.20 14.22 10.00
C SER A 159 -7.85 13.90 8.65
N LEU A 160 -9.19 13.86 8.59
CA LEU A 160 -9.94 13.67 7.35
C LEU A 160 -9.86 14.91 6.43
N GLN A 161 -9.94 16.12 7.00
CA GLN A 161 -9.71 17.36 6.24
C GLN A 161 -8.27 17.44 5.71
N GLN A 162 -7.29 17.01 6.52
CA GLN A 162 -5.89 16.92 6.08
C GLN A 162 -5.71 15.91 4.94
N LEU A 163 -6.45 14.79 4.95
CA LEU A 163 -6.43 13.82 3.86
C LEU A 163 -6.95 14.46 2.56
N ALA A 164 -8.11 15.13 2.60
CA ALA A 164 -8.65 15.84 1.44
C ALA A 164 -7.64 16.85 0.87
N LYS A 165 -7.03 17.66 1.74
CA LYS A 165 -6.01 18.63 1.37
C LYS A 165 -4.78 17.96 0.76
N HIS A 166 -4.27 16.87 1.35
CA HIS A 166 -3.11 16.14 0.84
C HIS A 166 -3.39 15.52 -0.54
N ILE A 167 -4.61 15.06 -0.78
CA ILE A 167 -5.01 14.52 -2.09
C ILE A 167 -4.89 15.61 -3.16
N ILE A 168 -5.41 16.81 -2.89
CA ILE A 168 -5.40 17.95 -3.81
C ILE A 168 -3.99 18.52 -3.99
N ASP A 169 -3.28 18.75 -2.89
CA ASP A 169 -2.01 19.50 -2.90
C ASP A 169 -0.81 18.60 -3.27
N THR A 170 -0.94 17.28 -3.12
CA THR A 170 0.19 16.34 -3.26
C THR A 170 -0.13 15.15 -4.17
N TYR A 171 -1.12 14.31 -3.86
CA TYR A 171 -1.40 13.10 -4.66
C TYR A 171 -1.70 13.41 -6.14
N ILE A 172 -2.55 14.40 -6.42
CA ILE A 172 -2.90 14.81 -7.79
C ILE A 172 -1.68 15.43 -8.52
N PRO A 173 -0.99 16.47 -7.98
CA PRO A 173 0.16 17.07 -8.66
C PRO A 173 1.32 16.12 -8.92
N LEU A 174 1.52 15.13 -8.03
CA LEU A 174 2.54 14.09 -8.21
C LEU A 174 2.15 13.01 -9.24
N LYS A 175 0.96 13.11 -9.86
CA LYS A 175 0.43 12.15 -10.83
C LYS A 175 0.41 10.71 -10.29
N ARG A 176 0.30 10.54 -8.97
CA ARG A 176 0.17 9.24 -8.30
C ARG A 176 -1.09 8.54 -8.82
N ARG A 177 -1.06 7.22 -8.89
CA ARG A 177 -2.17 6.41 -9.43
C ARG A 177 -2.89 5.64 -8.35
N TRP A 178 -2.16 5.14 -7.37
CA TRP A 178 -2.70 4.20 -6.40
C TRP A 178 -2.81 4.83 -5.02
N MET A 179 -3.91 4.59 -4.32
CA MET A 179 -4.04 4.89 -2.89
C MET A 179 -4.39 3.60 -2.14
N VAL A 180 -3.69 3.31 -1.05
CA VAL A 180 -3.97 2.12 -0.24
C VAL A 180 -4.65 2.51 1.06
N LEU A 181 -5.82 1.94 1.30
CA LEU A 181 -6.61 2.11 2.50
C LEU A 181 -6.90 0.74 3.13
N PHE A 182 -6.76 0.68 4.47
CA PHE A 182 -7.27 -0.43 5.28
C PHE A 182 -8.46 0.08 6.11
N PRO A 183 -9.71 -0.04 5.61
CA PRO A 183 -10.88 0.55 6.27
C PRO A 183 -11.12 0.04 7.69
N GLU A 184 -10.66 -1.15 8.05
CA GLU A 184 -10.70 -1.69 9.42
C GLU A 184 -10.05 -0.74 10.45
N GLY A 185 -9.04 0.03 10.02
CA GLY A 185 -8.31 1.00 10.83
C GLY A 185 -7.44 0.36 11.90
N GLY A 186 -6.95 -0.86 11.65
CA GLY A 186 -6.00 -1.59 12.50
C GLY A 186 -6.13 -3.10 12.32
N PHE A 187 -5.13 -3.85 12.80
CA PHE A 187 -5.11 -5.31 12.69
C PHE A 187 -6.31 -5.98 13.38
N LEU A 188 -6.85 -7.03 12.74
CA LEU A 188 -7.99 -7.80 13.23
C LEU A 188 -7.84 -8.21 14.70
N ARG A 189 -6.69 -8.76 15.11
CA ARG A 189 -6.47 -9.22 16.49
C ARG A 189 -6.69 -8.11 17.54
N LYS A 190 -6.41 -6.85 17.17
CA LYS A 190 -6.59 -5.69 18.06
C LYS A 190 -8.00 -5.10 17.97
N ARG A 191 -8.70 -5.33 16.86
CA ARG A 191 -9.96 -4.66 16.53
C ARG A 191 -11.19 -5.54 16.68
N LYS A 192 -11.07 -6.86 16.60
CA LYS A 192 -12.17 -7.84 16.63
C LYS A 192 -13.14 -7.60 17.79
N ALA A 193 -12.66 -7.62 19.04
CA ALA A 193 -13.53 -7.46 20.21
C ALA A 193 -14.27 -6.10 20.23
N VAL A 194 -13.62 -5.01 19.82
CA VAL A 194 -14.25 -3.69 19.75
C VAL A 194 -15.25 -3.61 18.60
N SER A 195 -14.94 -4.25 17.47
CA SER A 195 -15.81 -4.35 16.31
C SER A 195 -17.09 -5.12 16.63
N GLN A 196 -16.98 -6.27 17.30
CA GLN A 196 -18.13 -7.11 17.66
C GLN A 196 -19.05 -6.40 18.65
N LYS A 197 -18.51 -5.69 19.65
CA LYS A 197 -19.31 -4.83 20.55
C LYS A 197 -20.04 -3.72 19.80
N TYR A 198 -19.40 -3.13 18.79
CA TYR A 198 -20.06 -2.14 17.95
C TYR A 198 -21.16 -2.75 17.08
N ALA A 199 -20.92 -3.94 16.52
CA ALA A 199 -21.89 -4.69 15.73
C ALA A 199 -23.15 -5.00 16.56
N GLU A 200 -22.98 -5.52 17.78
CA GLU A 200 -24.08 -5.77 18.73
C GLU A 200 -24.90 -4.51 19.01
N LYS A 201 -24.21 -3.39 19.30
CA LYS A 201 -24.86 -2.12 19.62
C LYS A 201 -25.69 -1.58 18.45
N MET A 202 -25.23 -1.78 17.22
CA MET A 202 -25.86 -1.26 16.00
C MET A 202 -26.73 -2.30 15.29
N SER A 203 -26.95 -3.47 15.91
CA SER A 203 -27.69 -4.60 15.32
C SER A 203 -27.14 -5.03 13.95
N LEU A 204 -25.81 -5.01 13.80
CA LEU A 204 -25.09 -5.49 12.62
C LEU A 204 -24.57 -6.92 12.84
N PRO A 205 -24.28 -7.68 11.78
CA PRO A 205 -23.65 -8.99 11.88
C PRO A 205 -22.30 -8.95 12.60
N LYS A 206 -22.05 -9.92 13.47
CA LYS A 206 -20.73 -10.13 14.07
C LYS A 206 -19.85 -10.84 13.05
N LEU A 207 -18.72 -10.23 12.73
CA LEU A 207 -17.72 -10.78 11.81
C LEU A 207 -16.58 -11.40 12.63
N GLU A 208 -16.06 -12.55 12.19
CA GLU A 208 -15.04 -13.31 12.90
C GLU A 208 -13.65 -13.18 12.25
N ASN A 209 -13.62 -13.11 10.92
CA ASN A 209 -12.42 -13.12 10.08
C ASN A 209 -12.02 -11.73 9.57
N VAL A 210 -12.91 -10.74 9.70
CA VAL A 210 -12.63 -9.31 9.49
C VAL A 210 -13.25 -8.44 10.60
N SER A 211 -12.85 -7.18 10.67
CA SER A 211 -13.53 -6.18 11.52
C SER A 211 -14.34 -5.20 10.70
N LEU A 212 -15.45 -4.69 11.25
CA LEU A 212 -16.33 -3.74 10.56
C LEU A 212 -15.53 -2.50 10.12
N PRO A 213 -15.66 -2.11 8.84
CA PRO A 213 -14.84 -1.06 8.27
C PRO A 213 -15.30 0.34 8.71
N ARG A 214 -14.40 1.31 8.63
CA ARG A 214 -14.68 2.73 8.87
C ARG A 214 -14.76 3.46 7.54
N VAL A 215 -15.85 4.18 7.33
CA VAL A 215 -16.20 4.80 6.03
C VAL A 215 -15.50 6.15 5.81
N GLY A 216 -15.15 6.88 6.87
CA GLY A 216 -14.76 8.29 6.78
C GLY A 216 -13.62 8.61 5.79
N ALA A 217 -12.55 7.80 5.78
CA ALA A 217 -11.44 8.02 4.84
C ALA A 217 -11.84 7.72 3.39
N MET A 218 -12.64 6.67 3.16
CA MET A 218 -13.15 6.34 1.83
C MET A 218 -14.10 7.42 1.32
N GLN A 219 -15.00 7.94 2.16
CA GLN A 219 -15.89 9.05 1.81
C GLN A 219 -15.09 10.27 1.35
N VAL A 220 -14.08 10.69 2.12
CA VAL A 220 -13.23 11.83 1.75
C VAL A 220 -12.54 11.61 0.40
N ILE A 221 -12.04 10.41 0.14
CA ILE A 221 -11.41 10.07 -1.13
C ILE A 221 -12.41 10.18 -2.28
N MET A 222 -13.61 9.61 -2.13
CA MET A 222 -14.67 9.67 -3.14
C MET A 222 -15.16 11.10 -3.38
N ASP A 223 -15.33 11.90 -2.34
CA ASP A 223 -15.74 13.31 -2.43
C ASP A 223 -14.69 14.18 -3.12
N THR A 224 -13.41 13.82 -3.00
CA THR A 224 -12.28 14.62 -3.52
C THR A 224 -11.92 14.24 -4.95
N VAL A 225 -11.77 12.94 -5.24
CA VAL A 225 -11.29 12.43 -6.54
C VAL A 225 -12.19 11.39 -7.19
N GLY A 226 -13.32 11.03 -6.57
CA GLY A 226 -14.30 10.14 -7.20
C GLY A 226 -14.98 10.75 -8.43
N PRO A 227 -15.74 9.96 -9.20
CA PRO A 227 -16.37 10.41 -10.44
C PRO A 227 -17.32 11.60 -10.27
N ASN A 228 -18.00 11.69 -9.13
CA ASN A 228 -18.96 12.74 -8.79
C ASN A 228 -18.36 13.84 -7.88
N SER A 229 -17.04 13.96 -7.80
CA SER A 229 -16.40 14.87 -6.85
C SER A 229 -16.89 16.32 -7.00
N ALA A 230 -17.22 16.96 -5.87
CA ALA A 230 -17.73 18.33 -5.84
C ALA A 230 -16.75 19.33 -6.47
N ILE A 231 -15.45 19.03 -6.39
CA ILE A 231 -14.38 19.84 -6.98
C ILE A 231 -14.47 19.83 -8.51
N ASN A 232 -14.79 18.68 -9.11
CA ASN A 232 -14.96 18.56 -10.56
C ASN A 232 -16.24 19.25 -11.06
N ASN A 233 -17.32 19.21 -10.28
CA ASN A 233 -18.57 19.88 -10.63
C ASN A 233 -18.42 21.41 -10.65
N ASN A 234 -17.66 21.99 -9.70
CA ASN A 234 -17.38 23.43 -9.67
C ASN A 234 -16.41 23.91 -10.77
N ALA A 235 -15.43 23.07 -11.15
CA ALA A 235 -14.55 23.36 -12.30
C ALA A 235 -15.30 23.34 -13.64
N ASN A 236 -16.32 22.47 -13.76
CA ASN A 236 -17.19 22.42 -14.95
C ASN A 236 -18.24 23.56 -14.97
N MET A 237 -18.79 23.97 -13.83
CA MET A 237 -19.75 25.10 -13.77
C MET A 237 -19.12 26.45 -14.10
N THR A 238 -17.89 26.71 -13.65
CA THR A 238 -17.15 27.95 -13.96
C THR A 238 -16.75 28.07 -15.43
N ALA A 239 -16.66 26.96 -16.17
CA ALA A 239 -16.47 26.96 -17.61
C ALA A 239 -17.76 27.26 -18.41
N THR A 240 -18.93 27.07 -17.80
CA THR A 240 -20.23 27.21 -18.48
C THR A 240 -20.82 28.62 -18.34
N THR A 241 -20.45 29.38 -17.31
CA THR A 241 -20.94 30.75 -17.07
C THR A 241 -20.18 31.86 -17.80
N GLY A 242 -19.19 31.52 -18.63
CA GLY A 242 -18.32 32.47 -19.35
C GLY A 242 -18.56 32.61 -20.86
N LYS A 243 -19.70 32.17 -21.42
CA LYS A 243 -19.99 32.34 -22.85
C LYS A 243 -21.07 33.40 -23.10
N ASN A 244 -20.64 34.66 -23.14
CA ASN A 244 -21.22 35.68 -24.01
C ASN A 244 -20.07 36.50 -24.60
N SER A 245 -19.99 36.50 -25.95
CA SER A 245 -19.30 37.44 -26.87
C SER A 245 -18.29 36.79 -27.83
N MET A 246 -18.70 36.78 -29.11
CA MET A 246 -17.92 36.89 -30.36
C MET A 246 -16.74 35.94 -30.65
N GLY A 247 -16.97 35.03 -31.62
CA GLY A 247 -16.09 34.75 -32.77
C GLY A 247 -14.62 34.35 -32.55
N SER A 248 -14.34 33.05 -32.52
CA SER A 248 -13.18 32.44 -33.20
C SER A 248 -13.27 30.91 -33.10
N GLN A 249 -13.28 30.22 -34.24
CA GLN A 249 -13.09 28.78 -34.31
C GLN A 249 -11.62 28.46 -34.02
N LEU A 250 -11.33 27.99 -32.81
CA LEU A 250 -10.15 27.16 -32.55
C LEU A 250 -10.56 25.88 -31.83
N SER A 251 -10.12 24.77 -32.41
CA SER A 251 -10.36 23.42 -31.91
C SER A 251 -9.84 23.22 -30.49
N GLY A 252 -10.74 22.75 -29.61
CA GLY A 252 -10.47 21.68 -28.67
C GLY A 252 -9.33 21.86 -27.67
N LYS A 253 -9.64 22.47 -26.52
CA LYS A 253 -9.18 21.98 -25.21
C LYS A 253 -10.21 22.40 -24.15
N LYS A 254 -11.03 21.45 -23.70
CA LYS A 254 -11.85 21.63 -22.50
C LYS A 254 -10.92 21.99 -21.32
N PRO A 255 -11.31 22.90 -20.41
CA PRO A 255 -10.53 23.12 -19.19
C PRO A 255 -10.39 21.79 -18.44
N ASN A 256 -9.17 21.47 -18.02
CA ASN A 256 -8.80 20.17 -17.45
C ASN A 256 -9.62 19.88 -16.18
N SER A 257 -10.64 19.02 -16.30
CA SER A 257 -11.23 18.34 -15.14
C SER A 257 -10.12 17.64 -14.35
N LEU A 258 -10.14 17.71 -13.02
CA LEU A 258 -9.14 17.01 -12.21
C LEU A 258 -9.21 15.51 -12.51
N PRO A 259 -8.07 14.81 -12.57
CA PRO A 259 -8.06 13.40 -12.91
C PRO A 259 -8.81 12.59 -11.85
N GLN A 260 -9.81 11.84 -12.32
CA GLN A 260 -10.76 11.10 -11.49
C GLN A 260 -10.28 9.68 -11.20
N LEU A 261 -10.69 9.16 -10.05
CA LEU A 261 -10.63 7.75 -9.69
C LEU A 261 -11.47 6.94 -10.70
N GLN A 262 -10.88 5.92 -11.30
CA GLN A 262 -11.56 5.04 -12.26
C GLN A 262 -12.02 3.74 -11.63
N TYR A 263 -11.25 3.20 -10.68
CA TYR A 263 -11.54 1.90 -10.08
C TYR A 263 -11.36 1.90 -8.56
N VAL A 264 -12.10 1.00 -7.90
CA VAL A 264 -11.83 0.54 -6.54
C VAL A 264 -11.40 -0.93 -6.63
N LEU A 265 -10.14 -1.21 -6.27
CA LEU A 265 -9.60 -2.55 -6.15
C LEU A 265 -9.80 -3.05 -4.73
N ASP A 266 -10.73 -3.98 -4.54
CA ASP A 266 -11.01 -4.62 -3.27
C ASP A 266 -10.19 -5.90 -3.12
N ILE A 267 -9.29 -5.91 -2.13
CA ILE A 267 -8.34 -6.99 -1.87
C ILE A 267 -8.73 -7.76 -0.61
N THR A 268 -8.88 -9.07 -0.73
CA THR A 268 -9.03 -9.98 0.40
C THR A 268 -7.74 -10.78 0.59
N ILE A 269 -7.05 -10.54 1.71
CA ILE A 269 -5.84 -11.23 2.14
C ILE A 269 -6.26 -12.43 2.97
N GLY A 270 -6.04 -13.63 2.43
CA GLY A 270 -6.27 -14.92 3.08
C GLY A 270 -4.95 -15.58 3.49
N TYR A 271 -4.80 -15.89 4.77
CA TYR A 271 -3.67 -16.66 5.28
C TYR A 271 -4.06 -18.13 5.47
N PRO A 272 -3.21 -19.10 5.12
CA PRO A 272 -3.53 -20.51 5.32
C PRO A 272 -3.97 -20.83 6.74
N ASN A 273 -5.04 -21.60 6.87
CA ASN A 273 -5.66 -22.02 8.14
C ASN A 273 -6.12 -20.85 9.03
N GLY A 274 -6.33 -19.65 8.48
CA GLY A 274 -6.71 -18.47 9.25
C GLY A 274 -5.62 -18.00 10.22
N TRP A 275 -4.35 -18.32 9.96
CA TRP A 275 -3.22 -17.98 10.82
C TRP A 275 -2.31 -16.94 10.14
N PRO A 276 -2.49 -15.64 10.40
CA PRO A 276 -1.65 -14.61 9.78
C PRO A 276 -0.18 -14.72 10.16
N ILE A 277 0.72 -14.48 9.20
CA ILE A 277 2.15 -14.25 9.51
C ILE A 277 2.33 -12.80 9.97
N ASP A 278 3.45 -12.48 10.60
CA ASP A 278 3.75 -11.16 11.16
C ASP A 278 5.14 -10.74 10.69
N LEU A 279 5.51 -9.47 10.87
CA LEU A 279 6.82 -8.97 10.49
C LEU A 279 7.95 -9.74 11.20
N SER A 280 7.74 -10.21 12.43
CA SER A 280 8.70 -11.10 13.12
C SER A 280 8.92 -12.41 12.37
N HIS A 281 7.86 -13.01 11.83
CA HIS A 281 7.96 -14.22 11.01
C HIS A 281 8.75 -13.98 9.73
N ILE A 282 8.60 -12.81 9.10
CA ILE A 282 9.42 -12.37 7.96
C ILE A 282 10.87 -12.18 8.39
N VAL A 283 11.11 -11.47 9.50
CA VAL A 283 12.45 -11.10 9.94
C VAL A 283 13.27 -12.31 10.35
N PHE A 284 12.70 -13.19 11.18
CA PHE A 284 13.42 -14.34 11.72
C PHE A 284 13.26 -15.59 10.87
N GLY A 285 12.27 -15.66 9.97
CA GLY A 285 11.98 -16.90 9.22
C GLY A 285 11.69 -18.09 10.14
N ASN A 286 11.09 -17.81 11.31
CA ASN A 286 10.84 -18.79 12.38
C ASN A 286 9.47 -19.48 12.24
N ARG A 287 8.75 -19.23 11.15
CA ARG A 287 7.53 -19.93 10.78
C ARG A 287 7.74 -20.66 9.46
N GLN A 288 7.06 -21.80 9.30
CA GLN A 288 7.16 -22.57 8.07
C GLN A 288 6.72 -21.74 6.86
N PRO A 289 7.41 -21.90 5.71
CA PRO A 289 6.97 -21.35 4.43
C PRO A 289 5.48 -21.58 4.18
N CYS A 290 4.81 -20.58 3.62
CA CYS A 290 3.39 -20.65 3.32
C CYS A 290 3.04 -19.73 2.15
N GLN A 291 1.89 -20.00 1.53
CA GLN A 291 1.34 -19.17 0.47
C GLN A 291 0.22 -18.29 1.02
N THR A 292 0.43 -16.97 1.02
CA THR A 292 -0.65 -16.02 1.29
C THR A 292 -1.42 -15.77 0.00
N VAL A 293 -2.73 -15.93 0.05
CA VAL A 293 -3.60 -15.75 -1.11
C VAL A 293 -4.20 -14.34 -1.10
N ILE A 294 -4.06 -13.64 -2.21
CA ILE A 294 -4.56 -12.28 -2.45
C ILE A 294 -5.68 -12.40 -3.47
N PHE A 295 -6.92 -12.27 -3.02
CA PHE A 295 -8.10 -12.30 -3.88
C PHE A 295 -8.51 -10.90 -4.32
N TYR A 296 -8.69 -10.71 -5.62
CA TYR A 296 -9.08 -9.45 -6.23
C TYR A 296 -10.56 -9.39 -6.59
N ARG A 297 -11.18 -8.25 -6.29
CA ARG A 297 -12.45 -7.81 -6.87
C ARG A 297 -12.30 -6.38 -7.36
N VAL A 298 -12.70 -6.12 -8.59
CA VAL A 298 -12.58 -4.82 -9.23
C VAL A 298 -13.95 -4.20 -9.36
N TYR A 299 -14.10 -2.93 -8.95
CA TYR A 299 -15.33 -2.17 -9.12
C TYR A 299 -15.04 -0.90 -9.91
N ASN A 300 -15.92 -0.56 -10.86
CA ASN A 300 -15.85 0.75 -11.47
C ASN A 300 -16.19 1.82 -10.42
N ALA A 301 -15.37 2.87 -10.31
CA ALA A 301 -15.60 3.91 -9.31
C ALA A 301 -16.96 4.64 -9.50
N LYS A 302 -17.56 4.56 -10.69
CA LYS A 302 -18.90 5.12 -10.97
C LYS A 302 -20.03 4.30 -10.34
N GLU A 303 -19.79 3.04 -10.03
CA GLU A 303 -20.76 2.14 -9.38
C GLU A 303 -20.73 2.25 -7.86
N VAL A 304 -19.68 2.88 -7.32
CA VAL A 304 -19.52 3.09 -5.88
C VAL A 304 -20.43 4.26 -5.45
N PRO A 305 -21.34 4.06 -4.49
CA PRO A 305 -22.26 5.11 -4.05
C PRO A 305 -21.54 6.32 -3.46
N HIS A 306 -22.08 7.52 -3.69
CA HIS A 306 -21.50 8.76 -3.17
C HIS A 306 -22.18 9.24 -1.87
N ASN A 307 -23.48 8.98 -1.70
CA ASN A 307 -24.19 9.41 -0.49
C ASN A 307 -23.61 8.65 0.74
N PRO A 308 -23.35 9.33 1.87
CA PRO A 308 -22.71 8.72 3.03
C PRO A 308 -23.39 7.48 3.60
N GLU A 309 -24.72 7.45 3.65
CA GLU A 309 -25.46 6.28 4.15
C GLU A 309 -25.31 5.09 3.19
N THR A 310 -25.50 5.34 1.89
CA THR A 310 -25.37 4.30 0.87
C THR A 310 -23.94 3.79 0.70
N LEU A 311 -22.93 4.66 0.84
CA LEU A 311 -21.53 4.27 0.82
C LEU A 311 -21.19 3.42 2.06
N THR A 312 -21.73 3.78 3.22
CA THR A 312 -21.57 3.00 4.44
C THR A 312 -22.12 1.59 4.25
N GLN A 313 -23.34 1.48 3.73
CA GLN A 313 -23.95 0.19 3.45
C GLN A 313 -23.14 -0.62 2.44
N TRP A 314 -22.76 -0.01 1.31
CA TRP A 314 -21.93 -0.65 0.29
C TRP A 314 -20.64 -1.21 0.87
N LEU A 315 -19.96 -0.45 1.72
CA LEU A 315 -18.71 -0.88 2.35
C LEU A 315 -18.94 -2.02 3.37
N TYR A 316 -20.05 -1.98 4.11
CA TYR A 316 -20.43 -3.07 5.02
C TYR A 316 -20.76 -4.36 4.26
N ASP A 317 -21.43 -4.26 3.11
CA ASP A 317 -21.74 -5.41 2.27
C ASP A 317 -20.45 -6.07 1.77
N ARG A 318 -19.47 -5.27 1.30
CA ARG A 318 -18.15 -5.78 0.91
C ARG A 318 -17.45 -6.52 2.05
N TRP A 319 -17.55 -6.04 3.29
CA TRP A 319 -16.94 -6.71 4.45
C TRP A 319 -17.68 -7.98 4.88
N GLN A 320 -19.01 -8.02 4.74
CA GLN A 320 -19.77 -9.27 4.95
C GLN A 320 -19.46 -10.31 3.87
N GLU A 321 -19.22 -9.89 2.63
CA GLU A 321 -18.73 -10.77 1.58
C GLU A 321 -17.32 -11.27 1.88
N LYS A 322 -16.40 -10.41 2.33
CA LYS A 322 -15.06 -10.81 2.78
C LYS A 322 -15.11 -11.86 3.89
N GLU A 323 -16.04 -11.71 4.83
CA GLU A 323 -16.25 -12.70 5.90
C GLU A 323 -16.58 -14.07 5.31
N ARG A 324 -17.58 -14.14 4.42
CA ARG A 324 -17.97 -15.39 3.74
C ARG A 324 -16.85 -15.97 2.87
N MET A 325 -16.12 -15.11 2.17
CA MET A 325 -14.97 -15.52 1.35
C MET A 325 -13.87 -16.16 2.20
N LEU A 326 -13.55 -15.55 3.36
CA LEU A 326 -12.52 -16.07 4.25
C LEU A 326 -12.96 -17.33 4.97
N GLU A 327 -14.22 -17.42 5.39
CA GLU A 327 -14.82 -18.64 5.94
C GLU A 327 -14.69 -19.79 4.94
N TYR A 328 -15.15 -19.59 3.70
CA TYR A 328 -15.00 -20.57 2.64
C TYR A 328 -13.54 -20.95 2.38
N PHE A 329 -12.64 -19.95 2.31
CA PHE A 329 -11.21 -20.18 2.08
C PHE A 329 -10.57 -21.00 3.22
N TYR A 330 -10.95 -20.77 4.47
CA TYR A 330 -10.42 -21.50 5.61
C TYR A 330 -10.98 -22.92 5.74
N GLU A 331 -12.19 -23.17 5.23
CA GLU A 331 -12.77 -24.51 5.17
C GLU A 331 -12.23 -25.34 3.99
N ASN A 332 -12.07 -24.72 2.82
CA ASN A 332 -11.80 -25.42 1.56
C ASN A 332 -10.34 -25.30 1.10
N GLY A 333 -9.57 -24.34 1.63
CA GLY A 333 -8.18 -24.09 1.26
C GLY A 333 -7.99 -23.24 0.00
N GLU A 334 -9.07 -22.84 -0.68
CA GLU A 334 -9.07 -22.00 -1.88
C GLU A 334 -10.27 -21.06 -1.91
N PHE A 335 -10.17 -19.95 -2.65
CA PHE A 335 -11.30 -19.05 -2.87
C PHE A 335 -12.12 -19.53 -4.07
N SER A 336 -13.45 -19.56 -3.93
CA SER A 336 -14.35 -19.86 -5.04
C SER A 336 -14.31 -18.78 -6.13
N ALA A 337 -14.41 -19.20 -7.39
CA ALA A 337 -14.60 -18.32 -8.54
C ALA A 337 -15.92 -17.52 -8.46
N ASP A 338 -16.92 -18.03 -7.73
CA ASP A 338 -18.23 -17.37 -7.57
C ASP A 338 -18.14 -16.03 -6.82
N PHE A 339 -17.04 -15.77 -6.13
CA PHE A 339 -16.80 -14.51 -5.43
C PHE A 339 -16.20 -13.42 -6.35
N ALA A 340 -15.78 -13.76 -7.55
CA ALA A 340 -15.32 -12.79 -8.54
C ALA A 340 -16.49 -11.91 -9.01
N CYS A 341 -16.22 -10.65 -9.32
CA CYS A 341 -17.24 -9.75 -9.85
C CYS A 341 -17.29 -9.77 -11.38
N HIS A 342 -16.16 -10.09 -12.03
CA HIS A 342 -15.99 -9.99 -13.48
C HIS A 342 -15.32 -11.27 -14.02
N SER A 343 -14.32 -11.10 -14.89
CA SER A 343 -13.56 -12.21 -15.45
C SER A 343 -12.63 -12.79 -14.40
N TYR A 344 -13.01 -13.96 -13.86
CA TYR A 344 -12.18 -14.74 -12.96
C TYR A 344 -10.85 -15.15 -13.63
N GLN A 345 -9.76 -14.90 -12.92
CA GLN A 345 -8.41 -15.35 -13.22
C GLN A 345 -8.02 -16.45 -12.22
N PRO A 346 -7.48 -17.58 -12.71
CA PRO A 346 -7.08 -18.68 -11.85
C PRO A 346 -5.89 -18.30 -10.96
N PRO A 347 -5.66 -19.04 -9.86
CA PRO A 347 -4.55 -18.81 -8.95
C PRO A 347 -3.19 -18.76 -9.67
N LYS A 348 -2.44 -17.68 -9.46
CA LYS A 348 -1.12 -17.45 -10.04
C LYS A 348 -0.12 -17.05 -8.97
N VAL A 349 0.98 -17.79 -8.87
CA VAL A 349 2.09 -17.45 -7.97
C VAL A 349 2.80 -16.19 -8.48
N VAL A 350 3.03 -15.24 -7.58
CA VAL A 350 3.81 -14.02 -7.85
C VAL A 350 5.29 -14.37 -7.86
N VAL A 351 5.88 -14.42 -9.04
CA VAL A 351 7.31 -14.69 -9.21
C VAL A 351 8.13 -13.40 -9.06
N GLN A 352 9.18 -13.45 -8.25
CA GLN A 352 10.17 -12.37 -8.15
C GLN A 352 11.41 -12.69 -8.99
N ASP A 353 12.14 -11.65 -9.38
CA ASP A 353 13.36 -11.77 -10.18
C ASP A 353 14.61 -11.64 -9.30
N TYR A 354 15.34 -12.73 -9.10
CA TYR A 354 16.58 -12.75 -8.32
C TYR A 354 17.70 -11.92 -8.96
N LEU A 355 17.81 -11.89 -10.29
CA LEU A 355 18.81 -11.07 -10.97
C LEU A 355 18.56 -9.59 -10.67
N ARG A 356 17.30 -9.17 -10.70
CA ARG A 356 16.91 -7.81 -10.31
C ARG A 356 17.33 -7.50 -8.88
N PHE A 357 17.12 -8.40 -7.92
CA PHE A 357 17.58 -8.17 -6.54
C PHE A 357 19.09 -8.02 -6.43
N ILE A 358 19.87 -8.84 -7.13
CA ILE A 358 21.34 -8.74 -7.17
C ILE A 358 21.78 -7.38 -7.72
N ILE A 359 21.18 -6.93 -8.82
CA ILE A 359 21.47 -5.62 -9.41
C ILE A 359 21.15 -4.49 -8.43
N LEU A 360 20.00 -4.56 -7.75
CA LEU A 360 19.64 -3.55 -6.76
C LEU A 360 20.59 -3.57 -5.55
N HIS A 361 21.06 -4.74 -5.13
CA HIS A 361 22.04 -4.85 -4.05
C HIS A 361 23.35 -4.15 -4.44
N ALA A 362 23.85 -4.44 -5.64
CA ALA A 362 25.04 -3.78 -6.19
C ALA A 362 24.85 -2.26 -6.26
N PHE A 363 23.68 -1.78 -6.73
CA PHE A 363 23.36 -0.36 -6.79
C PHE A 363 23.43 0.31 -5.42
N PHE A 364 22.73 -0.23 -4.40
CA PHE A 364 22.70 0.41 -3.08
C PHE A 364 24.05 0.33 -2.36
N ILE A 365 24.80 -0.78 -2.50
CA ILE A 365 26.13 -0.91 -1.90
C ILE A 365 27.12 0.05 -2.56
N ALA A 366 27.16 0.10 -3.90
CA ALA A 366 28.01 1.03 -4.63
C ALA A 366 27.66 2.50 -4.31
N SER A 367 26.38 2.83 -4.25
CA SER A 367 25.92 4.16 -3.84
C SER A 367 26.34 4.50 -2.41
N THR A 368 26.26 3.53 -1.48
CA THR A 368 26.72 3.71 -0.10
C THR A 368 28.21 4.05 -0.07
N TYR A 369 29.04 3.33 -0.84
CA TYR A 369 30.45 3.62 -0.97
C TYR A 369 30.70 5.04 -1.51
N VAL A 370 30.02 5.43 -2.59
CA VAL A 370 30.12 6.79 -3.15
C VAL A 370 29.74 7.85 -2.12
N HIS A 371 28.65 7.66 -1.37
CA HIS A 371 28.23 8.59 -0.33
C HIS A 371 29.26 8.72 0.80
N VAL A 372 29.86 7.61 1.22
CA VAL A 372 30.93 7.62 2.23
C VAL A 372 32.15 8.39 1.71
N GLN A 373 32.56 8.18 0.46
CA GLN A 373 33.68 8.93 -0.15
C GLN A 373 33.38 10.42 -0.26
N MET A 374 32.15 10.80 -0.65
CA MET A 374 31.72 12.19 -0.71
C MET A 374 31.77 12.87 0.67
N LEU A 375 31.28 12.19 1.71
CA LEU A 375 31.31 12.70 3.08
C LEU A 375 32.74 12.82 3.62
N ALA A 376 33.60 11.84 3.35
CA ALA A 376 35.01 11.88 3.74
C ALA A 376 35.76 13.03 3.05
N ALA A 377 35.53 13.23 1.74
CA ALA A 377 36.11 14.35 1.00
C ALA A 377 35.65 15.70 1.55
N PHE A 378 34.35 15.85 1.85
CA PHE A 378 33.81 17.07 2.45
C PHE A 378 34.41 17.34 3.84
N TYR A 379 34.51 16.30 4.68
CA TYR A 379 35.12 16.41 6.01
C TYR A 379 36.59 16.84 5.93
N ASN A 380 37.39 16.23 5.05
CA ASN A 380 38.79 16.57 4.86
C ASN A 380 38.96 18.02 4.36
N TYR A 381 38.13 18.45 3.39
CA TYR A 381 38.15 19.81 2.88
C TYR A 381 37.79 20.83 3.99
N TYR A 382 36.73 20.58 4.76
CA TYR A 382 36.34 21.44 5.87
C TYR A 382 37.43 21.51 6.94
N HIS A 383 38.04 20.37 7.28
CA HIS A 383 39.13 20.33 8.26
C HIS A 383 40.33 21.16 7.81
N GLN A 384 40.70 21.13 6.53
CA GLN A 384 41.79 21.96 5.97
C GLN A 384 41.47 23.47 5.94
N LEU A 385 40.19 23.84 5.93
CA LEU A 385 39.79 25.25 5.95
C LEU A 385 39.75 25.84 7.37
N VAL A 386 39.50 24.99 8.38
CA VAL A 386 39.32 25.42 9.78
C VAL A 386 40.62 25.33 10.58
N TYR A 387 41.48 24.36 10.25
CA TYR A 387 42.78 24.12 10.88
C TYR A 387 43.88 24.15 9.82
#